data_AF-A0A8I1WCQ9-F1
#
_entry.id   AF-A0A8I1WCQ9-F1
#
_cell.length_a   1.000
_cell.length_b   1.000
_cell.length_c   1.000
_cell.angle_alpha   90.00
_cell.angle_beta   90.00
_cell.angle_gamma   90.00
#
_symmetry.space_group_name_H-M   'P 1'
#
loop_
_entity.id
_entity.type
_entity.pdbx_description
1 polymer ?
#
loop_
_entity_poly.entity_id
_entity_poly.type
_entity_poly.pdbx_seq_one_letter_code
_entity_poly.pdbx_strand_id
1 'polypeptide(L)'
;MNVPLFNPELVAKGRQASDAEYKLKLNDDTRRLYQVHKDTVNPAHPFAKFSVGSLDTLAAREHASVRDDLLRFYQRYYSADRMCLTILSAHDLDSLAQLAEHCFSAIPCQLASAPDTLPPLYREQDLGILI
;
A
#
# COMPACT_ATOMS: atom_id res chain seq x y z
N MET A 1 16.96 -7.03 3.72
CA MET A 1 15.56 -7.23 4.20
C MET A 1 15.18 -8.69 3.98
N ASN A 2 15.28 -9.54 5.00
CA ASN A 2 14.91 -10.96 4.89
C ASN A 2 13.43 -11.16 5.22
N VAL A 3 12.83 -12.16 4.56
CA VAL A 3 11.40 -12.52 4.49
C VAL A 3 10.61 -12.15 5.77
N PRO A 4 9.56 -11.32 5.66
CA PRO A 4 8.73 -10.98 6.81
C PRO A 4 7.97 -12.20 7.34
N LEU A 5 8.05 -12.42 8.65
CA LEU A 5 7.42 -13.57 9.32
C LEU A 5 5.88 -13.50 9.33
N PHE A 6 5.34 -12.27 9.32
CA PHE A 6 3.91 -11.96 9.49
C PHE A 6 3.27 -12.79 10.61
N ASN A 7 3.80 -12.66 11.84
CA ASN A 7 3.29 -13.37 13.02
C ASN A 7 1.79 -13.07 13.20
N PRO A 8 0.91 -14.08 13.31
CA PRO A 8 -0.54 -13.90 13.44
C PRO A 8 -0.95 -12.91 14.53
N GLU A 9 -0.28 -12.89 15.69
CA GLU A 9 -0.60 -11.97 16.79
C GLU A 9 -0.30 -10.52 16.40
N LEU A 10 0.84 -10.27 15.73
CA LEU A 10 1.21 -8.94 15.26
C LEU A 10 0.32 -8.49 14.10
N VAL A 11 -0.11 -9.41 13.25
CA VAL A 11 -1.10 -9.13 12.20
C VAL A 11 -2.44 -8.72 12.83
N ALA A 12 -2.90 -9.42 13.86
CA ALA A 12 -4.13 -9.06 14.58
C ALA A 12 -4.02 -7.67 15.23
N LYS A 13 -2.89 -7.37 15.89
CA LYS A 13 -2.62 -6.03 16.45
C LYS A 13 -2.58 -4.95 15.37
N GLY A 14 -1.94 -5.22 14.23
CA GLY A 14 -1.88 -4.31 13.09
C GLY A 14 -3.27 -3.97 12.51
N ARG A 15 -4.17 -4.96 12.47
CA ARG A 15 -5.57 -4.75 12.07
C ARG A 15 -6.31 -3.82 13.04
N GLN A 16 -6.14 -4.02 14.35
CA GLN A 16 -6.73 -3.15 15.37
C GLN A 16 -6.20 -1.72 15.26
N ALA A 17 -4.90 -1.55 15.01
CA ALA A 17 -4.30 -0.23 14.81
C ALA A 17 -4.87 0.49 13.57
N SER A 18 -5.06 -0.24 12.46
CA SER A 18 -5.67 0.31 11.24
C SER A 18 -7.11 0.76 11.47
N ASP A 19 -7.89 -0.03 12.20
CA ASP A 19 -9.27 0.29 12.56
C ASP A 19 -9.37 1.49 13.52
N ALA A 20 -8.44 1.60 14.47
CA ALA A 20 -8.35 2.76 15.35
C ALA A 20 -7.99 4.04 14.57
N GLU A 21 -7.07 3.96 13.60
CA GLU A 21 -6.76 5.09 12.71
C GLU A 21 -7.98 5.52 11.89
N TYR A 22 -8.71 4.55 11.33
CA TYR A 22 -9.94 4.83 10.59
C TYR A 22 -10.96 5.55 11.47
N LYS A 23 -11.24 5.02 12.68
CA LYS A 23 -12.20 5.60 13.62
C LYS A 23 -11.81 7.00 14.11
N LEU A 24 -10.52 7.22 14.40
CA LEU A 24 -10.02 8.51 14.86
C LEU A 24 -10.26 9.62 13.82
N LYS A 25 -10.22 9.26 12.53
CA LYS A 25 -10.32 10.21 11.41
C LYS A 25 -11.71 10.28 10.78
N LEU A 26 -12.74 9.68 11.39
CA LEU A 26 -14.12 9.72 10.86
C LEU A 26 -14.70 11.14 10.80
N ASN A 27 -14.30 12.00 11.74
CA ASN A 27 -14.79 13.38 11.85
C ASN A 27 -13.81 14.41 11.25
N ASP A 28 -12.79 13.95 10.53
CA ASP A 28 -11.88 14.83 9.79
C ASP A 28 -12.51 15.16 8.43
N ASP A 29 -12.87 16.44 8.23
CA ASP A 29 -13.55 16.89 7.01
C ASP A 29 -12.70 16.71 5.74
N THR A 30 -11.37 16.80 5.86
CA THR A 30 -10.46 16.56 4.73
C THR A 30 -10.54 15.10 4.31
N ARG A 31 -10.56 14.18 5.27
CA ARG A 31 -10.70 12.73 5.02
C ARG A 31 -12.07 12.38 4.45
N ARG A 32 -13.13 13.01 4.96
CA ARG A 32 -14.50 12.82 4.46
C ARG A 32 -14.63 13.29 3.01
N LEU A 33 -14.15 14.48 2.71
CA LEU A 33 -14.15 15.02 1.34
C LEU A 33 -13.35 14.12 0.39
N TYR A 34 -12.18 13.64 0.84
CA TYR A 34 -11.37 12.71 0.06
C TYR A 34 -12.09 11.38 -0.20
N GLN A 35 -12.80 10.83 0.78
CA GLN A 35 -13.58 9.60 0.58
C GLN A 35 -14.75 9.82 -0.38
N VAL A 36 -15.49 10.93 -0.25
CA VAL A 36 -16.55 11.28 -1.21
C VAL A 36 -16.01 11.36 -2.63
N HIS A 37 -14.84 11.97 -2.84
CA HIS A 37 -14.20 12.03 -4.14
C HIS A 37 -13.87 10.63 -4.69
N LYS A 38 -13.40 9.71 -3.84
CA LYS A 38 -13.13 8.32 -4.24
C LYS A 38 -14.41 7.56 -4.58
N ASP A 39 -15.53 7.89 -3.95
CA ASP A 39 -16.83 7.28 -4.19
C ASP A 39 -17.55 7.85 -5.43
N THR A 40 -17.16 9.04 -5.91
CA THR A 40 -17.77 9.71 -7.08
C THR A 40 -16.96 9.60 -8.38
N VAL A 41 -15.75 9.03 -8.34
CA VAL A 41 -14.96 8.76 -9.54
C VAL A 41 -15.38 7.44 -10.21
N ASN A 42 -14.76 7.12 -11.35
CA ASN A 42 -14.93 5.84 -12.02
C ASN A 42 -14.62 4.67 -11.05
N PRO A 43 -15.59 3.79 -10.71
CA PRO A 43 -15.38 2.68 -9.79
C PRO A 43 -14.36 1.64 -10.27
N ALA A 44 -14.08 1.59 -11.58
CA ALA A 44 -13.04 0.74 -12.14
C ALA A 44 -11.62 1.28 -11.89
N HIS A 45 -11.48 2.58 -11.56
CA HIS A 45 -10.20 3.19 -11.29
C HIS A 45 -9.68 2.79 -9.90
N PRO A 46 -8.40 2.39 -9.73
CA PRO A 46 -7.85 2.00 -8.43
C PRO A 46 -7.98 3.06 -7.33
N PHE A 47 -8.08 4.35 -7.72
CA PHE A 47 -8.35 5.47 -6.80
C PHE A 47 -9.66 5.31 -6.02
N ALA A 48 -10.69 4.67 -6.59
CA ALA A 48 -11.97 4.47 -5.91
C ALA A 48 -11.88 3.53 -4.68
N LYS A 49 -10.79 2.76 -4.55
CA LYS A 49 -10.65 1.78 -3.46
C LYS A 49 -10.51 2.45 -2.10
N PHE A 50 -11.20 1.92 -1.09
CA PHE A 50 -10.95 2.29 0.31
C PHE A 50 -9.52 1.87 0.73
N SER A 51 -8.71 2.84 1.14
CA SER A 51 -7.25 2.66 1.27
C SER A 51 -6.75 2.62 2.72
N VAL A 52 -7.60 2.95 3.70
CA VAL A 52 -7.22 2.94 5.12
C VAL A 52 -7.35 1.54 5.70
N GLY A 53 -8.44 0.85 5.35
CA GLY A 53 -8.79 -0.44 5.93
C GLY A 53 -9.52 -0.32 7.26
N SER A 54 -10.31 -1.33 7.59
CA SER A 54 -11.05 -1.49 8.85
C SER A 54 -10.99 -2.97 9.27
N LEU A 55 -11.51 -3.29 10.46
CA LEU A 55 -11.65 -4.70 10.86
C LEU A 55 -12.46 -5.53 9.85
N ASP A 56 -13.45 -4.91 9.21
CA ASP A 56 -14.31 -5.53 8.21
C ASP A 56 -13.55 -5.79 6.90
N THR A 57 -12.84 -4.79 6.39
CA THR A 57 -12.12 -4.93 5.09
C THR A 57 -10.91 -5.84 5.20
N LEU A 58 -10.35 -5.96 6.41
CA LEU A 58 -9.22 -6.84 6.73
C LEU A 58 -9.67 -8.12 7.45
N ALA A 59 -10.95 -8.48 7.40
CA ALA A 59 -11.45 -9.74 7.98
C ALA A 59 -10.84 -10.96 7.27
N ALA A 60 -10.62 -12.03 8.04
CA ALA A 60 -10.30 -13.32 7.44
C ALA A 60 -11.50 -13.82 6.63
N ARG A 61 -11.23 -14.37 5.44
CA ARG A 61 -12.26 -14.95 4.58
C ARG A 61 -12.23 -16.47 4.78
N GLU A 62 -13.36 -17.15 4.53
CA GLU A 62 -13.52 -18.60 4.78
C GLU A 62 -12.40 -19.48 4.18
N HIS A 63 -11.72 -19.01 3.14
CA HIS A 63 -10.67 -19.77 2.44
C HIS A 63 -9.32 -19.04 2.31
N ALA A 64 -9.11 -17.93 3.03
CA ALA A 64 -7.84 -17.22 2.99
C ALA A 64 -7.55 -16.50 4.32
N SER A 65 -6.38 -16.79 4.89
CA SER A 65 -5.89 -16.02 6.03
C SER A 65 -5.32 -14.69 5.56
N VAL A 66 -5.52 -13.64 6.37
CA VAL A 66 -4.92 -12.32 6.12
C VAL A 66 -3.40 -12.41 5.97
N ARG A 67 -2.76 -13.35 6.68
CA ARG A 67 -1.32 -13.60 6.59
C ARG A 67 -0.89 -14.06 5.20
N ASP A 68 -1.63 -14.97 4.59
CA ASP A 68 -1.29 -15.50 3.26
C ASP A 68 -1.46 -14.41 2.19
N ASP A 69 -2.46 -13.56 2.34
CA ASP A 69 -2.66 -12.41 1.46
C ASP A 69 -1.53 -11.37 1.62
N LEU A 70 -1.05 -11.13 2.84
CA LEU A 70 0.14 -10.30 3.09
C LEU A 70 1.40 -10.89 2.46
N LEU A 71 1.60 -12.21 2.55
CA LEU A 71 2.72 -12.90 1.92
C LEU A 71 2.67 -12.78 0.39
N ARG A 72 1.50 -13.02 -0.21
CA ARG A 72 1.29 -12.86 -1.66
C ARG A 72 1.54 -11.42 -2.10
N PHE A 73 1.04 -10.45 -1.34
CA PHE A 73 1.25 -9.03 -1.62
C PHE A 73 2.73 -8.67 -1.55
N TYR A 74 3.43 -9.11 -0.50
CA TYR A 74 4.87 -8.92 -0.35
C TYR A 74 5.63 -9.51 -1.54
N GLN A 75 5.38 -10.78 -1.87
CA GLN A 75 6.05 -11.47 -2.98
C GLN A 75 5.78 -10.82 -4.34
N ARG A 76 4.62 -10.18 -4.52
CA ARG A 76 4.21 -9.56 -5.79
C ARG A 76 4.72 -8.13 -5.98
N TYR A 77 4.79 -7.35 -4.90
CA TYR A 77 5.01 -5.90 -4.99
C TYR A 77 6.31 -5.43 -4.37
N TYR A 78 6.90 -6.16 -3.41
CA TYR A 78 8.20 -5.80 -2.81
C TYR A 78 9.34 -6.35 -3.68
N SER A 79 9.80 -5.51 -4.60
CA SER A 79 10.87 -5.81 -5.54
C SER A 79 11.83 -4.62 -5.68
N ALA A 80 13.13 -4.90 -5.88
CA ALA A 80 14.19 -3.90 -5.88
C ALA A 80 14.01 -2.79 -6.93
N ASP A 81 13.48 -3.11 -8.12
CA ASP A 81 13.19 -2.16 -9.20
C ASP A 81 12.11 -1.12 -8.84
N ARG A 82 11.37 -1.34 -7.74
CA ARG A 82 10.29 -0.47 -7.24
C ARG A 82 10.63 0.21 -5.92
N MET A 83 11.87 0.09 -5.46
CA MET A 83 12.33 0.62 -4.18
C MET A 83 13.30 1.78 -4.40
N CYS A 84 13.24 2.76 -3.49
CA CYS A 84 14.22 3.82 -3.39
C CYS A 84 14.78 3.82 -1.96
N LEU A 85 16.10 3.88 -1.84
CA LEU A 85 16.82 3.91 -0.56
C LEU A 85 17.47 5.28 -0.38
N THR A 86 17.32 5.86 0.81
CA THR A 86 18.03 7.08 1.21
C THR A 86 18.78 6.80 2.50
N ILE A 87 20.09 7.08 2.52
CA ILE A 87 20.94 6.95 3.70
C ILE A 87 21.54 8.32 4.00
N LEU A 88 21.34 8.80 5.23
CA LEU A 88 21.96 10.02 5.74
C LEU A 88 22.95 9.65 6.84
N SER A 89 24.22 10.01 6.65
CA SER A 89 25.28 9.70 7.60
C SER A 89 26.45 10.66 7.44
N ALA A 90 27.35 10.68 8.42
CA ALA A 90 28.63 11.39 8.36
C ALA A 90 29.75 10.58 7.68
N HIS A 91 29.50 9.30 7.35
CA HIS A 91 30.45 8.46 6.61
C HIS A 91 30.59 8.89 5.15
N ASP A 92 31.73 8.56 4.55
CA ASP A 92 32.01 8.81 3.14
C ASP A 92 31.14 7.96 2.20
N LEU A 93 31.07 8.37 0.93
CA LEU A 93 30.19 7.74 -0.05
C LEU A 93 30.56 6.28 -0.34
N ASP A 94 31.84 5.92 -0.30
CA ASP A 94 32.28 4.55 -0.61
C ASP A 94 31.85 3.61 0.51
N SER A 95 32.03 4.03 1.77
CA SER A 95 31.52 3.30 2.94
C SER A 95 30.00 3.13 2.89
N LEU A 96 29.26 4.17 2.47
CA LEU A 96 27.81 4.10 2.35
C LEU A 96 27.35 3.21 1.21
N ALA A 97 28.05 3.22 0.08
CA ALA A 97 27.77 2.33 -1.05
C ALA A 97 27.98 0.87 -0.66
N GLN A 98 29.11 0.54 -0.01
CA GLN A 98 29.38 -0.80 0.49
C GLN A 98 28.33 -1.26 1.51
N LEU A 99 27.91 -0.38 2.42
CA LEU A 99 26.86 -0.68 3.38
C LEU A 99 25.53 -0.97 2.67
N ALA A 100 25.16 -0.15 1.68
CA ALA A 100 23.95 -0.32 0.91
C ALA A 100 23.95 -1.67 0.16
N GLU A 101 25.05 -2.00 -0.52
CA GLU A 101 25.21 -3.28 -1.20
C GLU A 101 25.14 -4.45 -0.21
N HIS A 102 25.87 -4.38 0.90
CA HIS A 102 25.89 -5.44 1.90
C HIS A 102 24.49 -5.72 2.49
N CYS A 103 23.71 -4.68 2.78
CA CYS A 103 22.42 -4.83 3.44
C CYS A 103 21.24 -5.10 2.49
N PHE A 104 21.31 -4.63 1.23
CA PHE A 104 20.15 -4.57 0.34
C PHE A 104 20.32 -5.33 -0.99
N SER A 105 21.53 -5.78 -1.36
CA SER A 105 21.75 -6.56 -2.60
C SER A 105 20.92 -7.85 -2.69
N ALA A 106 20.55 -8.45 -1.56
CA ALA A 106 19.74 -9.66 -1.50
C ALA A 106 18.25 -9.44 -1.81
N ILE A 107 17.79 -8.20 -2.00
CA ILE A 107 16.38 -7.93 -2.35
C ILE A 107 16.13 -8.39 -3.80
N PRO A 108 15.14 -9.27 -4.04
CA PRO A 108 14.84 -9.74 -5.39
C PRO A 108 14.44 -8.59 -6.32
N CYS A 109 14.91 -8.65 -7.57
CA CYS A 109 14.49 -7.76 -8.64
C CYS A 109 13.60 -8.54 -9.64
N GLN A 110 12.29 -8.33 -9.56
CA GLN A 110 11.28 -8.81 -10.47
C GLN A 110 10.98 -7.70 -11.49
N LEU A 111 11.75 -7.66 -12.58
CA LEU A 111 11.48 -6.80 -13.73
C LEU A 111 10.11 -7.14 -14.31
N ALA A 112 9.07 -6.55 -13.75
CA ALA A 112 7.69 -6.73 -14.19
C ALA A 112 7.21 -5.38 -14.72
N SER A 113 6.94 -5.34 -16.02
CA SER A 113 6.30 -4.20 -16.70
C SER A 113 5.05 -3.81 -15.93
N ALA A 114 4.93 -2.55 -15.53
CA ALA A 114 3.69 -2.02 -15.01
C ALA A 114 2.59 -2.23 -16.07
N PRO A 115 1.35 -2.57 -15.70
CA PRO A 115 0.25 -2.57 -16.67
C PRO A 115 0.11 -1.14 -17.23
N ASP A 116 0.28 -1.01 -18.54
CA ASP A 116 0.58 0.26 -19.23
C ASP A 116 -0.56 1.28 -19.24
N THR A 117 -1.76 0.95 -18.76
CA THR A 117 -2.89 1.89 -18.79
C THR A 117 -3.82 1.67 -17.60
N LEU A 118 -3.94 2.70 -16.77
CA LEU A 118 -5.07 2.81 -15.84
C LEU A 118 -6.32 3.21 -16.64
N PRO A 119 -7.53 2.76 -16.24
CA PRO A 119 -8.76 3.33 -16.78
C PRO A 119 -8.78 4.85 -16.50
N PRO A 120 -9.63 5.64 -17.19
CA PRO A 120 -9.74 7.06 -16.88
C PRO A 120 -10.29 7.26 -15.46
N LEU A 121 -9.84 8.34 -14.79
CA LEU A 121 -10.30 8.68 -13.45
C LEU A 121 -11.79 9.02 -13.42
N TYR A 122 -12.30 9.66 -14.46
CA TYR A 122 -13.71 10.01 -14.61
C TYR A 122 -14.26 9.45 -15.92
N ARG A 123 -15.50 8.96 -15.90
CA ARG A 123 -16.32 8.76 -17.10
C ARG A 123 -17.14 10.03 -17.34
N GLU A 124 -17.74 10.18 -18.51
CA GLU A 124 -18.59 11.34 -18.82
C GLU A 124 -19.72 11.53 -17.79
N GLN A 125 -20.32 10.44 -17.33
CA GLN A 125 -21.36 10.43 -16.29
C GLN A 125 -20.86 10.78 -14.87
N ASP A 126 -19.55 10.70 -14.63
CA ASP A 126 -18.93 11.03 -13.34
C ASP A 126 -18.48 12.50 -13.30
N LEU A 127 -18.53 13.21 -14.43
CA LEU A 127 -18.25 14.64 -14.51
C LEU A 127 -19.45 15.42 -13.97
N GLY A 128 -19.21 16.30 -13.00
CA GLY A 128 -20.23 17.23 -12.55
C GLY A 128 -20.65 18.17 -13.67
N ILE A 129 -21.95 18.48 -13.77
CA ILE A 129 -22.44 19.55 -14.64
C ILE A 129 -22.00 20.87 -14.01
N LEU A 130 -21.19 21.66 -14.71
CA LEU A 130 -20.97 23.06 -14.37
C LEU A 130 -22.29 23.80 -14.66
N ILE A 131 -23.00 24.21 -13.62
CA ILE A 131 -24.19 25.06 -13.71
C ILE A 131 -23.76 26.51 -13.51
#